data_AF-A0A090N8U0-F1
#
_entry.id   AF-A0A090N8U0-F1
#
_cell.length_a   1.000
_cell.length_b   1.000
_cell.length_c   1.000
_cell.angle_alpha   90.00
_cell.angle_beta   90.00
_cell.angle_gamma   90.00
#
_symmetry.space_group_name_H-M   'P 1'
#
loop_
_entity.id
_entity.type
_entity.pdbx_description
1 polymer ?
#
loop_
_entity_poly.entity_id
_entity_poly.type
_entity_poly.pdbx_seq_one_letter_code
_entity_poly.pdbx_strand_id
1 'polypeptide(L)'
;MGMPDALPEVADALRRATSMELKDMDMPQYASAVDIPTLLLQVRDDTLTTPADVQAIFDAMPTDQKDLIWIDGTNRRFDGYNYLPTNPKLMLEWFERFVA
;
A
#
# COMPACT_ATOMS: atom_id res chain seq x y z
N MET A 1 27.24 0.81 11.89
CA MET A 1 26.50 1.75 11.02
C MET A 1 25.02 1.50 11.22
N GLY A 2 24.24 2.55 11.47
CA GLY A 2 22.79 2.44 11.54
C GLY A 2 22.17 2.58 10.15
N MET A 3 20.86 2.33 10.04
CA MET A 3 20.11 2.56 8.79
C MET A 3 20.31 3.97 8.19
N PRO A 4 20.38 5.07 8.97
CA PRO A 4 20.58 6.41 8.39
C PRO A 4 21.92 6.56 7.66
N ASP A 5 22.97 5.92 8.17
CA ASP A 5 24.32 6.00 7.58
C ASP A 5 24.41 5.25 6.23
N ALA A 6 23.54 4.26 6.04
CA ALA A 6 23.50 3.43 4.84
C ALA A 6 22.63 4.00 3.71
N LEU A 7 21.78 5.00 3.99
CA LEU A 7 20.84 5.56 3.01
C LEU A 7 21.53 6.07 1.72
N PRO A 8 22.66 6.79 1.77
CA PRO A 8 23.33 7.22 0.55
C PRO A 8 23.82 6.05 -0.31
N GLU A 9 24.36 5.01 0.32
CA GLU A 9 24.83 3.80 -0.38
C GLU A 9 23.67 3.05 -1.03
N VAL A 10 22.55 2.90 -0.31
CA VAL A 10 21.33 2.27 -0.82
C VAL A 10 20.74 3.08 -1.99
N ALA A 11 20.66 4.40 -1.88
CA ALA A 11 20.16 5.26 -2.95
C ALA A 11 21.05 5.18 -4.19
N ASP A 12 22.37 5.19 -4.03
CA ASP A 12 23.31 5.03 -5.13
C ASP A 12 23.23 3.64 -5.77
N ALA A 13 23.04 2.58 -4.97
CA ALA A 13 22.86 1.21 -5.46
C ALA A 13 21.56 1.07 -6.26
N LEU A 14 20.46 1.65 -5.77
CA LEU A 14 19.17 1.72 -6.47
C LEU A 14 19.35 2.42 -7.81
N ARG A 15 19.90 3.65 -7.83
CA ARG A 15 20.09 4.43 -9.06
C ARG A 15 20.96 3.69 -10.08
N ARG A 16 22.02 3.02 -9.65
CA ARG A 16 22.86 2.23 -10.58
C ARG A 16 22.11 1.03 -11.16
N ALA A 17 21.24 0.40 -10.39
CA ALA A 17 20.49 -0.78 -10.81
C ALA A 17 19.29 -0.46 -11.69
N THR A 18 18.59 0.65 -11.43
CA THR A 18 17.27 0.96 -12.03
C THR A 18 17.24 2.28 -12.78
N SER A 19 18.25 3.14 -12.64
CA SER A 19 18.25 4.55 -13.06
C SER A 19 17.16 5.42 -12.38
N MET A 20 16.55 4.93 -11.30
CA MET A 20 15.54 5.65 -10.52
C MET A 20 16.14 6.19 -9.21
N GLU A 21 15.60 7.30 -8.74
CA GLU A 21 15.93 7.88 -7.43
C GLU A 21 15.06 7.27 -6.33
N LEU A 22 15.51 7.33 -5.07
CA LEU A 22 14.76 6.77 -3.94
C LEU A 22 13.36 7.41 -3.79
N LYS A 23 13.24 8.70 -4.08
CA LYS A 23 11.96 9.43 -4.08
C LYS A 23 10.97 8.92 -5.12
N ASP A 24 11.44 8.24 -6.17
CA ASP A 24 10.57 7.66 -7.21
C ASP A 24 9.91 6.37 -6.71
N MET A 25 10.31 5.86 -5.54
CA MET A 25 9.67 4.73 -4.86
C MET A 25 8.56 5.17 -3.90
N ASP A 26 8.33 6.48 -3.74
CA ASP A 26 7.32 7.03 -2.84
C ASP A 26 5.93 6.99 -3.50
N MET A 27 5.09 6.05 -3.07
CA MET A 27 3.85 5.70 -3.76
C MET A 27 2.71 6.74 -3.77
N PRO A 28 2.52 7.62 -2.75
CA PRO A 28 1.42 8.59 -2.74
C PRO A 28 1.37 9.49 -3.98
N GLN A 29 2.52 9.85 -4.56
CA GLN A 29 2.56 10.67 -5.78
C GLN A 29 1.85 9.99 -6.96
N TYR A 30 1.96 8.66 -7.07
CA TYR A 30 1.34 7.87 -8.14
C TYR A 30 -0.11 7.51 -7.83
N ALA A 31 -0.48 7.43 -6.54
CA ALA A 31 -1.86 7.19 -6.13
C ALA A 31 -2.81 8.29 -6.62
N SER A 32 -2.31 9.50 -6.87
CA SER A 32 -3.07 10.60 -7.49
C SER A 32 -3.63 10.28 -8.88
N ALA A 33 -3.12 9.25 -9.56
CA ALA A 33 -3.62 8.80 -10.85
C ALA A 33 -4.73 7.73 -10.75
N VAL A 34 -5.09 7.29 -9.55
CA VAL A 34 -6.10 6.23 -9.34
C VAL A 34 -7.50 6.86 -9.22
N ASP A 35 -8.17 7.04 -10.36
CA ASP A 35 -9.52 7.63 -10.43
C ASP A 35 -10.67 6.61 -10.53
N ILE A 36 -10.33 5.32 -10.56
CA ILE A 36 -11.28 4.20 -10.68
C ILE A 36 -11.64 3.61 -9.30
N PRO A 37 -12.77 2.90 -9.16
CA PRO A 37 -13.08 2.20 -7.94
C PRO A 37 -11.92 1.34 -7.43
N THR A 38 -11.54 1.51 -6.16
CA THR A 38 -10.39 0.82 -5.56
C THR A 38 -10.71 0.25 -4.18
N LEU A 39 -10.41 -1.03 -3.95
CA LEU A 39 -10.41 -1.64 -2.63
C LEU A 39 -8.96 -1.85 -2.16
N LEU A 40 -8.54 -1.13 -1.13
CA LEU A 40 -7.21 -1.25 -0.54
C LEU A 40 -7.27 -2.11 0.73
N LEU A 41 -6.33 -3.06 0.86
CA LEU A 41 -6.20 -3.92 2.04
C LEU A 41 -4.80 -3.85 2.60
N GLN A 42 -4.68 -3.70 3.91
CA GLN A 42 -3.38 -3.62 4.56
C GLN A 42 -3.42 -4.20 5.98
N VAL A 43 -2.40 -4.98 6.34
CA VAL A 43 -2.14 -5.35 7.74
C VAL A 43 -1.68 -4.10 8.49
N ARG A 44 -2.43 -3.70 9.53
CA ARG A 44 -2.18 -2.43 10.25
C ARG A 44 -0.79 -2.41 10.89
N ASP A 45 -0.38 -3.53 11.50
CA ASP A 45 0.89 -3.66 12.20
C ASP A 45 1.96 -4.39 11.36
N ASP A 46 1.94 -4.25 10.02
CA ASP A 46 2.93 -4.89 9.12
C ASP A 46 4.37 -4.48 9.48
N THR A 47 5.31 -5.42 9.38
CA THR A 47 6.70 -5.19 9.79
C THR A 47 7.53 -4.32 8.84
N LEU A 48 7.09 -4.08 7.60
CA LEU A 48 7.83 -3.30 6.61
C LEU A 48 7.07 -2.06 6.10
N THR A 49 5.84 -1.84 6.53
CA THR A 49 5.01 -0.70 6.11
C THR A 49 4.35 -0.08 7.33
N THR A 50 4.14 1.24 7.33
CA THR A 50 3.46 1.91 8.44
C THR A 50 2.02 2.27 8.06
N PRO A 51 1.10 2.40 9.04
CA PRO A 51 -0.24 2.91 8.78
C PRO A 51 -0.24 4.28 8.10
N ALA A 52 0.73 5.14 8.41
CA ALA A 52 0.83 6.49 7.85
C ALA A 52 1.12 6.45 6.34
N ASP A 53 2.01 5.56 5.89
CA ASP A 53 2.35 5.42 4.47
C ASP A 53 1.12 4.99 3.66
N VAL A 54 0.38 4.01 4.16
CA VAL A 54 -0.81 3.47 3.49
C VAL A 54 -1.97 4.47 3.53
N GLN A 55 -2.14 5.21 4.64
CA GLN A 55 -3.13 6.28 4.71
C GLN A 55 -2.81 7.40 3.70
N ALA A 56 -1.53 7.77 3.55
CA ALA A 56 -1.12 8.77 2.56
C ALA A 56 -1.42 8.32 1.11
N ILE A 57 -1.22 7.04 0.80
CA ILE A 57 -1.60 6.45 -0.49
C ILE A 57 -3.12 6.53 -0.68
N PHE A 58 -3.90 6.11 0.32
CA PHE A 58 -5.36 6.12 0.26
C PHE A 58 -5.91 7.54 0.08
N ASP A 59 -5.42 8.51 0.85
CA ASP A 59 -5.87 9.90 0.82
C ASP A 59 -5.52 10.58 -0.52
N ALA A 60 -4.39 10.22 -1.13
CA ALA A 60 -3.94 10.79 -2.40
C ALA A 60 -4.79 10.36 -3.61
N MET A 61 -5.54 9.25 -3.53
CA MET A 61 -6.43 8.83 -4.63
C MET A 61 -7.57 9.83 -4.82
N PRO A 62 -7.82 10.37 -6.03
CA PRO A 62 -8.87 11.37 -6.24
C PRO A 62 -10.29 10.79 -6.22
N THR A 63 -10.45 9.49 -6.43
CA THR A 63 -11.76 8.83 -6.43
C THR A 63 -12.41 8.83 -5.04
N ASP A 64 -13.73 8.99 -4.99
CA ASP A 64 -14.55 8.76 -3.81
C ASP A 64 -15.04 7.30 -3.71
N GLN A 65 -14.83 6.51 -4.77
CA GLN A 65 -15.20 5.09 -4.86
C GLN A 65 -14.08 4.20 -4.32
N LYS A 66 -13.61 4.50 -3.11
CA LYS A 66 -12.50 3.81 -2.49
C LYS A 66 -12.82 3.38 -1.06
N ASP A 67 -12.39 2.18 -0.72
CA ASP A 67 -12.47 1.64 0.64
C ASP A 67 -11.09 1.15 1.10
N LEU A 68 -10.78 1.34 2.38
CA LEU A 68 -9.55 0.84 3.02
C LEU A 68 -9.90 -0.11 4.16
N ILE A 69 -9.44 -1.36 4.04
CA ILE A 69 -9.58 -2.39 5.06
C ILE A 69 -8.27 -2.54 5.81
N TRP A 70 -8.29 -2.19 7.10
CA TRP A 70 -7.22 -2.51 8.04
C TRP A 70 -7.42 -3.92 8.60
N ILE A 71 -6.37 -4.74 8.51
CA ILE A 71 -6.33 -6.10 9.04
C ILE A 71 -5.52 -6.05 10.33
N ASP A 72 -6.23 -6.25 11.44
CA ASP A 72 -5.68 -6.18 12.79
C ASP A 72 -5.36 -7.59 13.34
N GLY A 73 -4.57 -7.65 14.41
CA GLY A 73 -4.27 -8.90 15.13
C GLY A 73 -3.13 -9.74 14.53
N THR A 74 -2.39 -9.18 13.58
CA THR A 74 -1.18 -9.80 13.01
C THR A 74 -0.20 -8.72 12.55
N ASN A 75 1.08 -9.06 12.51
CA ASN A 75 2.13 -8.27 11.88
C ASN A 75 2.69 -8.92 10.59
N ARG A 76 2.13 -10.06 10.19
CA ARG A 76 2.62 -10.85 9.05
C ARG A 76 1.90 -10.41 7.78
N ARG A 77 2.63 -9.85 6.82
CA ARG A 77 2.09 -9.44 5.52
C ARG A 77 1.23 -10.49 4.83
N PHE A 78 1.68 -11.74 4.87
CA PHE A 78 1.04 -12.84 4.15
C PHE A 78 -0.35 -13.19 4.68
N ASP A 79 -0.69 -12.80 5.92
CA ASP A 79 -2.06 -12.91 6.41
C ASP A 79 -2.99 -11.95 5.65
N GLY A 80 -2.48 -10.79 5.24
CA GLY A 80 -3.18 -9.84 4.38
C GLY A 80 -3.57 -10.43 3.03
N TYR A 81 -2.66 -11.15 2.37
CA TYR A 81 -2.93 -11.79 1.07
C TYR A 81 -4.00 -12.90 1.15
N ASN A 82 -4.21 -13.49 2.32
CA ASN A 82 -5.20 -14.55 2.55
C ASN A 82 -6.50 -14.04 3.20
N TYR A 83 -6.61 -12.73 3.47
CA TYR A 83 -7.73 -12.18 4.23
C TYR A 83 -9.05 -12.31 3.50
N LEU A 84 -9.11 -11.94 2.21
CA LEU A 84 -10.34 -12.00 1.42
C LEU A 84 -10.87 -13.43 1.19
N PRO A 85 -10.03 -14.44 0.87
CA PRO A 85 -10.49 -15.83 0.83
C PRO A 85 -11.14 -16.30 2.13
N THR A 86 -10.66 -15.80 3.29
CA THR A 86 -11.22 -16.14 4.61
C THR A 86 -12.46 -15.28 4.95
N ASN A 87 -12.56 -14.07 4.38
CA ASN A 87 -13.61 -13.08 4.63
C ASN A 87 -14.26 -12.60 3.31
N PRO A 88 -14.83 -13.50 2.49
CA PRO A 88 -15.20 -13.18 1.11
C PRO A 88 -16.36 -12.18 0.98
N LYS A 89 -17.18 -12.03 2.02
CA LYS A 89 -18.32 -11.12 2.01
C LYS A 89 -17.91 -9.68 1.64
N LEU A 90 -16.77 -9.21 2.17
CA LEU A 90 -16.28 -7.85 1.94
C LEU A 90 -15.99 -7.57 0.47
N MET A 91 -15.29 -8.46 -0.23
CA MET A 91 -15.00 -8.25 -1.66
C MET A 91 -16.26 -8.37 -2.52
N LEU A 92 -17.19 -9.28 -2.18
CA LEU A 92 -18.43 -9.45 -2.93
C LEU A 92 -19.32 -8.21 -2.84
N GLU A 93 -19.51 -7.66 -1.64
CA GLU A 93 -20.26 -6.41 -1.43
C GLU A 93 -19.59 -5.21 -2.13
N TRP A 94 -18.26 -5.16 -2.15
CA TRP A 94 -17.54 -4.12 -2.88
C TRP A 94 -17.73 -4.23 -4.40
N PHE A 95 -17.64 -5.44 -4.96
CA PHE A 95 -17.88 -5.67 -6.39
C PHE A 95 -19.32 -5.32 -6.79
N GLU A 96 -20.31 -5.69 -5.98
CA GLU A 96 -21.72 -5.33 -6.20
C GLU A 96 -21.93 -3.82 -6.24
N ARG A 97 -21.18 -3.05 -5.44
CA ARG A 97 -21.30 -1.58 -5.39
C ARG A 97 -20.70 -0.87 -6.60
N PHE A 98 -19.60 -1.37 -7.17
CA PHE A 98 -18.78 -0.57 -8.08
C PHE A 98 -18.41 -1.22 -9.43
N VAL A 99 -18.65 -2.52 -9.60
CA VAL A 99 -18.22 -3.27 -10.80
C VAL A 99 -19.38 -4.00 -11.48
N ALA A 100 -20.46 -4.27 -10.75
CA ALA A 100 -21.64 -5.01 -11.23
C ALA A 100 -22.51 -4.22 -12.22
#